data_AF-A0A6A5T0X2-F1
#
_entry.id   AF-A0A6A5T0X2-F1
#
_cell.length_a   1.000
_cell.length_b   1.000
_cell.length_c   1.000
_cell.angle_alpha   90.00
_cell.angle_beta   90.00
_cell.angle_gamma   90.00
#
_symmetry.space_group_name_H-M   'P 1'
#
loop_
_entity.id
_entity.type
_entity.pdbx_description
1 polymer ?
#
loop_
_entity_poly.entity_id
_entity_poly.type
_entity_poly.pdbx_seq_one_letter_code
_entity_poly.pdbx_strand_id
1 'polypeptide(L)'
;MCSNTTSDDLLPCPTHHTHPYHFSELELGSGSNQQPYFRALVFFNKKPGLTDEFFHEHWKSVHADLTMQVEGAGLDLVRYVQFHQEFQHKVSIEPLLEASGGTMQIAPYDGCAEFHAESVEKFVGFMKNVYASSHLLMCSGCGTRFVDLVKGYNVMVGYDNLIFGRGIPGVGSDAILAEDTRLNMRSEGKQTKKAAQRKKVDSGTEEAETGNAE
;
A
#
# COMPACT_ATOMS: atom_id res chain seq x y z
N MET A 1 41.95 42.53 -17.54
CA MET A 1 41.98 41.20 -16.91
C MET A 1 40.64 41.03 -16.20
N CYS A 2 39.66 40.44 -16.88
CA CYS A 2 38.38 40.12 -16.25
C CYS A 2 38.54 38.73 -15.65
N SER A 3 38.54 38.67 -14.33
CA SER A 3 38.57 37.46 -13.53
C SER A 3 37.32 36.62 -13.82
N ASN A 4 37.54 35.43 -14.39
CA ASN A 4 36.54 34.38 -14.48
C ASN A 4 36.21 33.91 -13.05
N THR A 5 35.09 34.37 -12.51
CA THR A 5 34.41 33.63 -11.45
C THR A 5 33.83 32.37 -12.07
N THR A 6 34.48 31.24 -11.77
CA THR A 6 33.94 29.91 -11.95
C THR A 6 32.55 29.89 -11.33
N SER A 7 31.55 29.46 -12.10
CA SER A 7 30.28 29.03 -11.53
C SER A 7 30.61 27.88 -10.59
N ASP A 8 30.66 28.17 -9.30
CA ASP A 8 30.46 27.12 -8.31
C ASP A 8 29.10 26.51 -8.64
N ASP A 9 29.15 25.32 -9.24
CA ASP A 9 28.01 24.47 -9.52
C ASP A 9 27.23 24.31 -8.22
N LEU A 10 26.13 25.05 -8.11
CA LEU A 10 25.18 24.89 -7.01
C LEU A 10 24.65 23.46 -7.13
N LEU A 11 25.21 22.56 -6.31
CA LEU A 11 24.74 21.19 -6.21
C LEU A 11 23.20 21.21 -6.02
N PRO A 12 22.43 20.35 -6.73
CA PRO A 12 20.97 20.36 -6.69
C PRO A 12 20.38 20.22 -5.27
N CYS A 13 21.16 19.69 -4.33
CA CYS A 13 20.83 19.65 -2.92
C CYS A 13 22.07 20.08 -2.10
N PRO A 14 22.00 21.18 -1.34
CA PRO A 14 23.13 21.71 -0.55
C PRO A 14 23.67 20.72 0.50
N THR A 15 22.85 19.75 0.92
CA THR A 15 23.21 18.76 1.94
C THR A 15 23.50 17.38 1.37
N HIS A 16 23.51 17.21 0.05
CA HIS A 16 23.56 15.90 -0.60
C HIS A 16 24.74 15.05 -0.10
N HIS A 17 25.94 15.65 -0.01
CA HIS A 17 27.15 14.95 0.43
C HIS A 17 27.55 15.21 1.89
N THR A 18 26.78 16.02 2.62
CA THR A 18 27.10 16.43 4.00
C THR A 18 26.09 15.93 5.02
N HIS A 19 25.09 15.16 4.59
CA HIS A 19 24.10 14.56 5.47
C HIS A 19 24.74 13.50 6.40
N PRO A 20 24.63 13.64 7.73
CA PRO A 20 25.05 12.60 8.65
C PRO A 20 24.01 11.48 8.69
N TYR A 21 24.38 10.29 8.20
CA TYR A 21 23.47 9.15 8.16
C TYR A 21 23.33 8.50 9.53
N HIS A 22 22.08 8.29 9.94
CA HIS A 22 21.75 7.50 11.13
C HIS A 22 21.67 5.99 10.82
N PHE A 23 21.34 5.65 9.57
CA PHE A 23 21.30 4.30 9.04
C PHE A 23 22.33 4.19 7.93
N SER A 24 23.40 3.42 8.15
CA SER A 24 24.50 3.26 7.19
C SER A 24 24.06 2.62 5.88
N GLU A 25 22.97 1.85 5.91
CA GLU A 25 22.35 1.22 4.74
C GLU A 25 21.75 2.25 3.76
N LEU A 26 21.54 3.50 4.21
CA LEU A 26 20.99 4.59 3.42
C LEU A 26 22.07 5.56 2.92
N GLU A 27 23.34 5.29 3.21
CA GLU A 27 24.47 6.12 2.81
C GLU A 27 24.60 6.22 1.28
N LEU A 28 25.07 7.36 0.79
CA LEU A 28 25.39 7.48 -0.63
C LEU A 28 26.52 6.50 -0.98
N GLY A 29 26.25 5.64 -1.96
CA GLY A 29 27.22 4.68 -2.47
C GLY A 29 27.29 3.35 -1.72
N SER A 30 26.57 3.17 -0.60
CA SER A 30 26.44 1.87 0.09
C SER A 30 25.61 0.85 -0.69
N GLY A 31 24.95 1.29 -1.76
CA GLY A 31 23.97 0.52 -2.53
C GLY A 31 22.54 0.84 -2.09
N SER A 32 21.60 0.75 -3.04
CA SER A 32 20.16 0.76 -2.76
C SER A 32 19.71 -0.65 -2.40
N ASN A 33 18.75 -0.80 -1.48
CA ASN A 33 18.07 -2.09 -1.25
C ASN A 33 16.98 -2.30 -2.31
N GLN A 34 17.40 -2.25 -3.58
CA GLN A 34 16.54 -2.47 -4.72
C GLN A 34 16.10 -3.94 -4.76
N GLN A 35 14.80 -4.15 -4.71
CA GLN A 35 14.22 -5.49 -4.75
C GLN A 35 14.32 -6.09 -6.16
N PRO A 36 14.60 -7.40 -6.29
CA PRO A 36 14.92 -8.03 -7.57
C PRO A 36 13.66 -8.47 -8.34
N TYR A 37 12.70 -7.57 -8.48
CA TYR A 37 11.51 -7.76 -9.30
C TYR A 37 11.13 -6.47 -10.01
N PHE A 38 10.45 -6.62 -11.15
CA PHE A 38 9.78 -5.55 -11.85
C PHE A 38 8.42 -5.28 -11.20
N ARG A 39 8.11 -4.01 -10.90
CA ARG A 39 6.82 -3.60 -10.32
C ARG A 39 6.02 -2.78 -11.33
N ALA A 40 4.75 -3.13 -11.49
CA ALA A 40 3.78 -2.37 -12.26
C ALA A 40 2.52 -2.09 -11.44
N LEU A 41 2.05 -0.85 -11.50
CA LEU A 41 0.85 -0.36 -10.86
C LEU A 41 -0.11 0.11 -11.96
N VAL A 42 -1.31 -0.46 -12.01
CA VAL A 42 -2.36 -0.13 -12.97
C VAL A 42 -3.50 0.53 -12.22
N PHE A 43 -3.63 1.83 -12.38
CA PHE A 43 -4.66 2.65 -11.75
C PHE A 43 -5.88 2.76 -12.64
N PHE A 44 -7.06 2.71 -12.03
CA PHE A 44 -8.32 2.82 -12.75
C PHE A 44 -9.46 3.34 -11.89
N ASN A 45 -10.54 3.72 -12.57
CA ASN A 45 -11.75 4.23 -11.95
C ASN A 45 -12.90 3.24 -12.04
N LYS A 46 -13.77 3.28 -11.04
CA LYS A 46 -15.05 2.60 -11.06
C LYS A 46 -15.93 3.18 -12.16
N LYS A 47 -16.64 2.32 -12.86
CA LYS A 47 -17.63 2.71 -13.86
C LYS A 47 -18.75 3.56 -13.25
N PRO A 48 -19.16 4.68 -13.89
CA PRO A 48 -20.29 5.47 -13.42
C PRO A 48 -21.58 4.64 -13.29
N GLY A 49 -22.35 4.90 -12.24
CA GLY A 49 -23.63 4.23 -11.96
C GLY A 49 -23.54 2.93 -11.15
N LEU A 50 -22.33 2.47 -10.80
CA LEU A 50 -22.15 1.34 -9.88
C LEU A 50 -22.03 1.81 -8.44
N THR A 51 -22.46 0.96 -7.49
CA THR A 51 -22.18 1.19 -6.07
C THR A 51 -20.71 0.87 -5.76
N ASP A 52 -20.16 1.47 -4.71
CA ASP A 52 -18.80 1.18 -4.24
C ASP A 52 -18.70 -0.30 -3.84
N GLU A 53 -19.69 -0.80 -3.10
CA GLU A 53 -19.73 -2.18 -2.62
C GLU A 53 -19.66 -3.17 -3.78
N PHE A 54 -20.45 -2.98 -4.84
CA PHE A 54 -20.41 -3.86 -6.00
C PHE A 54 -19.04 -3.83 -6.68
N PHE A 55 -18.46 -2.64 -6.87
CA PHE A 55 -17.15 -2.50 -7.51
C PHE A 55 -16.05 -3.22 -6.72
N HIS A 56 -15.94 -2.95 -5.43
CA HIS A 56 -14.91 -3.52 -4.57
C HIS A 56 -15.09 -5.03 -4.40
N GLU A 57 -16.33 -5.51 -4.18
CA GLU A 57 -16.61 -6.94 -4.05
C GLU A 57 -16.35 -7.69 -5.36
N HIS A 58 -16.84 -7.19 -6.50
CA HIS A 58 -16.63 -7.85 -7.79
C HIS A 58 -15.15 -7.89 -8.18
N TRP A 59 -14.41 -6.83 -7.87
CA TRP A 59 -12.99 -6.75 -8.20
C TRP A 59 -12.13 -7.72 -7.36
N LYS A 60 -12.34 -7.78 -6.05
CA LYS A 60 -11.55 -8.68 -5.17
C LYS A 60 -11.96 -10.15 -5.23
N SER A 61 -13.12 -10.45 -5.82
CA SER A 61 -13.61 -11.83 -5.98
C SER A 61 -13.56 -12.27 -7.44
N VAL A 62 -14.62 -12.03 -8.22
CA VAL A 62 -14.81 -12.54 -9.57
C VAL A 62 -13.66 -12.13 -10.51
N HIS A 63 -13.26 -10.86 -10.49
CA HIS A 63 -12.19 -10.40 -11.36
C HIS A 63 -10.83 -10.97 -10.95
N ALA A 64 -10.56 -11.06 -9.64
CA ALA A 64 -9.34 -11.67 -9.13
C ALA A 64 -9.21 -13.14 -9.55
N ASP A 65 -10.29 -13.91 -9.38
CA ASP A 65 -10.37 -15.32 -9.79
C ASP A 65 -10.09 -15.48 -11.29
N LEU A 66 -10.79 -14.73 -12.14
CA LEU A 66 -10.57 -14.76 -13.59
C LEU A 66 -9.15 -14.34 -13.99
N THR A 67 -8.54 -13.39 -13.28
CA THR A 67 -7.16 -12.95 -13.53
C THR A 67 -6.16 -14.07 -13.23
N MET A 68 -6.37 -14.81 -12.14
CA MET A 68 -5.49 -15.92 -11.77
C MET A 68 -5.66 -17.16 -12.65
N GLN A 69 -6.75 -17.26 -13.41
CA GLN A 69 -6.95 -18.30 -14.42
C GLN A 69 -6.24 -18.01 -15.75
N VAL A 70 -5.65 -16.82 -15.92
CA VAL A 70 -4.92 -16.47 -17.13
C VAL A 70 -3.63 -17.28 -17.23
N GLU A 71 -3.37 -17.80 -18.43
CA GLU A 71 -2.13 -18.51 -18.73
C GLU A 71 -0.91 -17.64 -18.41
N GLY A 72 0.03 -18.21 -17.65
CA GLY A 72 1.24 -17.50 -17.21
C GLY A 72 1.10 -16.81 -15.85
N ALA A 73 -0.08 -16.70 -15.24
CA ALA A 73 -0.24 -16.03 -13.94
C ALA A 73 0.71 -16.55 -12.84
N GLY A 74 0.91 -17.87 -12.76
CA GLY A 74 1.83 -18.48 -11.79
C GLY A 74 3.28 -18.67 -12.27
N LEU A 75 3.59 -18.29 -13.51
CA LEU A 75 4.92 -18.43 -14.12
C LEU A 75 5.61 -17.08 -14.38
N ASP A 76 4.80 -16.04 -14.60
CA ASP A 76 5.26 -14.73 -15.02
C ASP A 76 5.12 -13.68 -13.91
N LEU A 77 4.34 -13.97 -12.87
CA LEU A 77 4.18 -13.10 -11.71
C LEU A 77 4.82 -13.71 -10.46
N VAL A 78 5.50 -12.84 -9.73
CA VAL A 78 5.98 -13.07 -8.35
C VAL A 78 4.86 -12.78 -7.35
N ARG A 79 4.04 -11.74 -7.62
CA ARG A 79 2.96 -11.31 -6.73
C ARG A 79 1.91 -10.52 -7.50
N TYR A 80 0.65 -10.66 -7.08
CA TYR A 80 -0.47 -9.82 -7.50
C TYR A 80 -1.17 -9.26 -6.28
N VAL A 81 -1.37 -7.94 -6.23
CA VAL A 81 -2.02 -7.21 -5.12
C VAL A 81 -3.09 -6.29 -5.69
N GLN A 82 -4.20 -6.15 -4.97
CA GLN A 82 -5.23 -5.17 -5.26
C GLN A 82 -5.26 -4.13 -4.13
N PHE A 83 -5.06 -2.87 -4.47
CA PHE A 83 -5.22 -1.74 -3.56
C PHE A 83 -6.57 -1.07 -3.80
N HIS A 84 -7.45 -1.15 -2.81
CA HIS A 84 -8.81 -0.61 -2.87
C HIS A 84 -8.89 0.75 -2.18
N GLN A 85 -9.26 1.79 -2.93
CA GLN A 85 -9.45 3.13 -2.38
C GLN A 85 -10.94 3.43 -2.15
N GLU A 86 -11.50 2.82 -1.10
CA GLU A 86 -12.89 3.04 -0.68
C GLU A 86 -13.12 4.44 -0.12
N PHE A 87 -14.38 4.91 -0.15
CA PHE A 87 -14.79 6.19 0.40
C PHE A 87 -14.33 6.40 1.86
N GLN A 88 -14.50 5.41 2.73
CA GLN A 88 -14.09 5.49 4.14
C GLN A 88 -12.59 5.79 4.32
N HIS A 89 -11.74 5.24 3.45
CA HIS A 89 -10.30 5.49 3.49
C HIS A 89 -9.98 6.92 3.04
N LYS A 90 -10.67 7.42 2.00
CA LYS A 90 -10.53 8.80 1.51
C LYS A 90 -10.91 9.84 2.58
N VAL A 91 -11.94 9.57 3.37
CA VAL A 91 -12.36 10.43 4.49
C VAL A 91 -11.38 10.32 5.67
N SER A 92 -10.87 9.13 5.97
CA SER A 92 -10.00 8.91 7.14
C SER A 92 -8.68 9.70 7.12
N ILE A 93 -8.24 10.13 5.93
CA ILE A 93 -6.99 10.87 5.72
C ILE A 93 -7.19 12.40 5.72
N GLU A 94 -8.44 12.90 5.85
CA GLU A 94 -8.76 14.33 5.88
C GLU A 94 -7.87 15.17 6.82
N PRO A 95 -7.59 14.75 8.08
CA PRO A 95 -6.72 15.51 8.97
C PRO A 95 -5.30 15.71 8.41
N LEU A 96 -4.78 14.75 7.63
CA LEU A 96 -3.48 14.89 6.99
C LEU A 96 -3.55 15.86 5.81
N LEU A 97 -4.62 15.81 5.01
CA LEU A 97 -4.80 16.72 3.89
C LEU A 97 -4.88 18.17 4.37
N GLU A 98 -5.59 18.41 5.47
CA GLU A 98 -5.64 19.70 6.16
C GLU A 98 -4.26 20.13 6.65
N ALA A 99 -3.56 19.26 7.39
CA ALA A 99 -2.23 19.55 7.92
C ALA A 99 -1.19 19.83 6.82
N SER A 100 -1.36 19.23 5.64
CA SER A 100 -0.47 19.42 4.50
C SER A 100 -0.66 20.77 3.79
N GLY A 101 -1.70 21.54 4.12
CA GLY A 101 -2.03 22.80 3.46
C GLY A 101 -2.30 22.66 1.95
N GLY A 102 -2.76 21.48 1.52
CA GLY A 102 -3.05 21.18 0.11
C GLY A 102 -1.86 20.66 -0.71
N THR A 103 -0.70 20.43 -0.10
CA THR A 103 0.45 19.81 -0.79
C THR A 103 0.26 18.31 -1.02
N MET A 104 -0.54 17.65 -0.18
CA MET A 104 -0.98 16.26 -0.39
C MET A 104 -2.39 16.23 -0.96
N GLN A 105 -2.61 15.35 -1.94
CA GLN A 105 -3.89 15.19 -2.62
C GLN A 105 -4.21 13.70 -2.75
N ILE A 106 -5.49 13.36 -2.69
CA ILE A 106 -5.95 11.98 -2.92
C ILE A 106 -5.77 11.64 -4.40
N ALA A 107 -5.19 10.48 -4.68
CA ALA A 107 -5.05 10.00 -6.06
C ALA A 107 -6.44 9.82 -6.69
N PRO A 108 -6.69 10.29 -7.93
CA PRO A 108 -8.02 10.35 -8.53
C PRO A 108 -8.52 9.00 -9.08
N TYR A 109 -8.20 7.89 -8.40
CA TYR A 109 -8.50 6.53 -8.81
C TYR A 109 -9.36 5.83 -7.74
N ASP A 110 -10.05 4.75 -8.09
CA ASP A 110 -10.83 3.97 -7.12
C ASP A 110 -10.12 2.67 -6.74
N GLY A 111 -9.14 2.26 -7.55
CA GLY A 111 -8.29 1.12 -7.29
C GLY A 111 -6.96 1.19 -8.02
N CYS A 112 -6.03 0.36 -7.54
CA CYS A 112 -4.78 0.05 -8.22
C CYS A 112 -4.53 -1.46 -8.20
N ALA A 113 -4.31 -2.05 -9.38
CA ALA A 113 -3.82 -3.41 -9.51
C ALA A 113 -2.29 -3.38 -9.57
N GLU A 114 -1.65 -4.09 -8.66
CA GLU A 114 -0.21 -4.14 -8.51
C GLU A 114 0.32 -5.52 -8.88
N PHE A 115 1.30 -5.54 -9.78
CA PHE A 115 1.95 -6.75 -10.26
C PHE A 115 3.45 -6.68 -10.00
N HIS A 116 3.98 -7.74 -9.40
CA HIS A 116 5.41 -8.00 -9.34
C HIS A 116 5.72 -9.14 -10.29
N ALA A 117 6.71 -8.96 -11.15
CA ALA A 117 7.17 -9.95 -12.11
C ALA A 117 8.70 -10.07 -12.05
N GLU A 118 9.26 -11.19 -12.50
CA GLU A 118 10.71 -11.36 -12.56
C GLU A 118 11.37 -10.37 -13.53
N SER A 119 10.65 -10.00 -14.60
CA SER A 119 11.12 -9.02 -15.59
C SER A 119 9.96 -8.28 -16.27
N VAL A 120 10.29 -7.22 -17.01
CA VAL A 120 9.31 -6.49 -17.81
C VAL A 120 8.73 -7.36 -18.93
N GLU A 121 9.52 -8.24 -19.53
CA GLU A 121 9.08 -9.16 -20.59
C GLU A 121 8.02 -10.12 -20.07
N LYS A 122 8.22 -10.63 -18.86
CA LYS A 122 7.27 -11.52 -18.16
C LYS A 122 5.96 -10.79 -17.87
N PHE A 123 6.04 -9.58 -17.33
CA PHE A 123 4.85 -8.75 -17.12
C PHE A 123 4.10 -8.44 -18.43
N VAL A 124 4.81 -8.05 -19.50
CA VAL A 124 4.20 -7.77 -20.80
C VAL A 124 3.58 -9.03 -21.41
N GLY A 125 4.22 -10.19 -21.25
CA GLY A 125 3.68 -11.48 -21.67
C GLY A 125 2.37 -11.80 -20.96
N PHE A 126 2.35 -11.70 -19.64
CA PHE A 126 1.15 -11.86 -18.83
C PHE A 126 0.02 -10.91 -19.28
N MET A 127 0.31 -9.61 -19.44
CA MET A 127 -0.69 -8.64 -19.87
C MET A 127 -1.24 -8.94 -21.27
N LYS A 128 -0.42 -9.42 -22.21
CA LYS A 128 -0.92 -9.86 -23.53
C LYS A 128 -1.92 -11.00 -23.41
N ASN A 129 -1.67 -11.97 -22.52
CA ASN A 129 -2.61 -13.06 -22.26
C ASN A 129 -3.90 -12.56 -21.60
N VAL A 130 -3.79 -11.59 -20.68
CA VAL A 130 -4.95 -10.91 -20.09
C VAL A 130 -5.81 -10.24 -21.17
N TYR A 131 -5.19 -9.51 -22.13
CA TYR A 131 -5.90 -8.87 -23.24
C TYR A 131 -6.46 -9.86 -24.27
N ALA A 132 -5.81 -11.01 -24.46
CA ALA A 132 -6.29 -12.08 -25.33
C ALA A 132 -7.46 -12.87 -24.71
N SER A 133 -7.64 -12.80 -23.39
CA SER A 133 -8.73 -13.48 -22.69
C SER A 133 -10.08 -12.86 -22.99
N SER A 134 -10.96 -13.66 -23.60
CA SER A 134 -12.36 -13.29 -23.87
C SER A 134 -13.16 -13.02 -22.58
N HIS A 135 -12.75 -13.60 -21.45
CA HIS A 135 -13.42 -13.44 -20.16
C HIS A 135 -13.06 -12.12 -19.45
N LEU A 136 -11.87 -11.57 -19.70
CA LEU A 136 -11.39 -10.38 -19.00
C LEU A 136 -11.65 -9.09 -19.77
N LEU A 137 -11.38 -9.03 -21.08
CA LEU A 137 -11.24 -7.73 -21.76
C LEU A 137 -11.89 -7.56 -23.14
N MET A 138 -12.30 -8.60 -23.88
CA MET A 138 -13.06 -8.37 -25.12
C MET A 138 -14.49 -7.94 -24.77
N CYS A 139 -14.91 -6.73 -25.18
CA CYS A 139 -16.23 -6.06 -25.30
C CYS A 139 -17.43 -6.46 -24.38
N SER A 140 -17.50 -7.68 -23.87
CA SER A 140 -18.44 -8.25 -22.89
C SER A 140 -17.74 -8.85 -21.64
N GLY A 141 -16.41 -8.80 -21.58
CA GLY A 141 -15.58 -9.32 -20.49
C GLY A 141 -15.78 -8.61 -19.15
N CYS A 142 -15.32 -9.23 -18.07
CA CYS A 142 -15.47 -8.75 -16.70
C CYS A 142 -15.02 -7.29 -16.52
N GLY A 143 -13.88 -6.88 -17.11
CA GLY A 143 -13.34 -5.53 -16.98
C GLY A 143 -14.29 -4.43 -17.42
N THR A 144 -15.08 -4.65 -18.50
CA THR A 144 -16.02 -3.65 -19.03
C THR A 144 -17.25 -3.42 -18.12
N ARG A 145 -17.47 -4.33 -17.16
CA ARG A 145 -18.62 -4.31 -16.25
C ARG A 145 -18.40 -3.37 -15.08
N PHE A 146 -17.18 -3.25 -14.57
CA PHE A 146 -16.89 -2.49 -13.35
C PHE A 146 -15.89 -1.35 -13.51
N VAL A 147 -15.09 -1.32 -14.59
CA VAL A 147 -14.11 -0.26 -14.85
C VAL A 147 -14.65 0.79 -15.82
N ASP A 148 -14.30 2.06 -15.59
CA ASP A 148 -14.53 3.17 -16.51
C ASP A 148 -13.47 3.21 -17.62
N LEU A 149 -13.76 2.54 -18.74
CA LEU A 149 -12.87 2.51 -19.90
C LEU A 149 -12.81 3.84 -20.66
N VAL A 150 -13.73 4.79 -20.40
CA VAL A 150 -13.68 6.12 -21.04
C VAL A 150 -12.56 6.96 -20.44
N LYS A 151 -12.36 6.86 -19.12
CA LYS A 151 -11.20 7.45 -18.44
C LYS A 151 -9.90 6.71 -18.75
N GLY A 152 -10.01 5.41 -19.00
CA GLY A 152 -8.87 4.55 -19.31
C GLY A 152 -8.08 4.14 -18.07
N TYR A 153 -6.86 3.65 -18.31
CA TYR A 153 -5.94 3.18 -17.28
C TYR A 153 -4.69 4.06 -17.25
N ASN A 154 -4.17 4.30 -16.06
CA ASN A 154 -2.86 4.90 -15.87
C ASN A 154 -1.90 3.83 -15.34
N VAL A 155 -0.68 3.80 -15.85
CA VAL A 155 0.31 2.80 -15.45
C VAL A 155 1.55 3.50 -14.91
N MET A 156 2.03 3.05 -13.75
CA MET A 156 3.33 3.40 -13.20
C MET A 156 4.16 2.13 -13.08
N VAL A 157 5.40 2.15 -13.56
CA VAL A 157 6.30 1.01 -13.51
C VAL A 157 7.64 1.41 -12.94
N GLY A 158 8.34 0.47 -12.30
CA GLY A 158 9.64 0.70 -11.71
C GLY A 158 10.10 -0.45 -10.84
N TYR A 159 10.85 -0.10 -9.79
CA TYR A 159 11.37 -1.04 -8.81
C TYR A 159 11.06 -0.53 -7.41
N ASP A 160 11.03 -1.44 -6.44
CA ASP A 160 10.98 -1.07 -5.03
C ASP A 160 12.40 -0.92 -4.50
N ASN A 161 12.70 0.22 -3.90
CA ASN A 161 13.85 0.37 -3.02
C ASN A 161 13.36 0.21 -1.57
N LEU A 162 13.53 -0.96 -0.99
CA LEU A 162 12.94 -1.27 0.32
C LEU A 162 13.75 -0.63 1.44
N ILE A 163 13.18 0.40 2.08
CA ILE A 163 13.83 1.13 3.17
C ILE A 163 13.55 0.50 4.54
N PHE A 164 12.32 0.04 4.76
CA PHE A 164 11.85 -0.48 6.04
C PHE A 164 10.91 -1.66 5.83
N GLY A 165 11.06 -2.69 6.66
CA GLY A 165 10.27 -3.91 6.62
C GLY A 165 10.96 -5.08 5.92
N ARG A 166 10.20 -6.18 5.78
CA ARG A 166 10.70 -7.43 5.20
C ARG A 166 10.54 -7.45 3.69
N GLY A 167 11.52 -8.06 3.03
CA GLY A 167 11.46 -8.39 1.62
C GLY A 167 10.42 -9.48 1.35
N ILE A 168 10.16 -9.72 0.07
CA ILE A 168 9.33 -10.85 -0.35
C ILE A 168 10.09 -12.15 -0.04
N PRO A 169 9.51 -13.08 0.75
CA PRO A 169 10.19 -14.33 1.08
C PRO A 169 10.64 -15.09 -0.17
N GLY A 170 11.92 -15.42 -0.24
CA GLY A 170 12.51 -16.16 -1.36
C GLY A 170 12.82 -15.32 -2.60
N VAL A 171 12.58 -14.01 -2.57
CA VAL A 171 12.85 -13.11 -3.72
C VAL A 171 13.76 -11.96 -3.30
N GLY A 172 13.35 -11.14 -2.34
CA GLY A 172 14.05 -9.91 -1.98
C GLY A 172 14.75 -9.96 -0.61
N SER A 173 15.61 -8.97 -0.37
CA SER A 173 16.27 -8.76 0.92
C SER A 173 15.44 -7.88 1.85
N ASP A 174 15.48 -8.20 3.14
CA ASP A 174 14.94 -7.37 4.21
C ASP A 174 15.67 -6.02 4.29
N ALA A 175 14.98 -5.01 4.82
CA ALA A 175 15.52 -3.68 5.06
C ALA A 175 15.66 -3.40 6.57
N ILE A 176 15.59 -2.13 6.99
CA ILE A 176 15.52 -1.79 8.41
C ILE A 176 14.27 -2.43 9.00
N LEU A 177 14.42 -3.22 10.06
CA LEU A 177 13.32 -3.96 10.67
C LEU A 177 12.75 -3.21 11.89
N ALA A 178 11.53 -3.56 12.30
CA ALA A 178 10.85 -2.92 13.42
C ALA A 178 11.60 -3.08 14.76
N GLU A 179 12.35 -4.17 14.89
CA GLU A 179 13.21 -4.51 16.02
C GLU A 179 14.55 -3.73 16.05
N ASP A 180 14.85 -2.90 15.04
CA ASP A 180 16.09 -2.14 14.98
C ASP A 180 16.15 -1.08 16.10
N THR A 181 17.15 -1.21 16.97
CA THR A 181 17.34 -0.32 18.13
C THR A 181 17.65 1.13 17.78
N ARG A 182 18.05 1.40 16.53
CA ARG A 182 18.30 2.76 16.02
C ARG A 182 17.01 3.51 15.76
N LEU A 183 15.88 2.82 15.63
CA LEU A 183 14.57 3.47 15.49
C LEU A 183 14.18 4.14 16.80
N ASN A 184 13.61 5.34 16.70
CA ASN A 184 13.11 6.08 17.86
C ASN A 184 11.86 5.39 18.44
N MET A 185 12.06 4.32 19.18
CA MET A 185 11.02 3.62 19.94
C MET A 185 10.52 4.56 21.03
N ARG A 186 9.29 5.07 20.90
CA ARG A 186 8.60 5.63 22.06
C ARG A 186 8.38 4.48 23.03
N SER A 187 9.00 4.56 24.21
CA SER A 187 8.65 3.68 25.32
C SER A 187 7.14 3.76 25.54
N GLU A 188 6.46 2.62 25.59
CA GLU A 188 5.04 2.57 25.97
C GLU A 188 4.91 3.07 27.41
N GLY A 189 4.65 4.36 27.54
CA GLY A 189 4.38 5.02 28.80
C GLY A 189 3.05 4.54 29.38
N LYS A 190 3.12 3.69 30.40
CA LYS A 190 2.16 3.59 31.51
C LYS A 190 0.67 3.45 31.13
N GLN A 191 0.27 2.26 30.65
CA GLN A 191 -1.08 1.73 30.92
C GLN A 191 -1.06 0.77 32.13
N THR A 192 -0.57 1.24 33.27
CA THR A 192 -0.80 0.57 34.56
C THR A 192 -1.20 1.62 35.58
N LYS A 193 -2.52 1.90 35.64
CA LYS A 193 -3.29 2.39 36.81
C LYS A 193 -4.69 2.86 36.38
N LYS A 194 -5.53 1.96 35.85
CA LYS A 194 -7.00 2.15 35.85
C LYS A 194 -7.80 0.88 36.17
N ALA A 195 -7.14 -0.20 36.61
CA ALA A 195 -7.82 -1.43 37.05
C ALA A 195 -8.11 -1.49 38.57
N ALA A 196 -7.62 -0.53 39.37
CA ALA A 196 -7.77 -0.57 40.83
C ALA A 196 -8.97 0.21 41.39
N GLN A 197 -9.80 0.83 40.53
CA GLN A 197 -10.94 1.65 40.99
C GLN A 197 -12.32 1.12 40.59
N ARG A 198 -12.38 -0.12 40.06
CA ARG A 198 -13.64 -0.81 39.74
C ARG A 198 -14.00 -1.97 40.69
N LYS A 199 -13.15 -2.26 41.68
CA LYS A 199 -13.33 -3.37 42.63
C LYS A 199 -13.91 -2.97 44.00
N LYS A 200 -14.62 -1.83 44.06
CA LYS A 200 -15.23 -1.31 45.30
C LYS A 200 -16.75 -1.05 45.20
N VAL A 201 -17.41 -1.56 44.16
CA VAL A 201 -18.86 -1.40 43.97
C VAL A 201 -19.62 -2.73 43.99
N ASP A 202 -18.91 -3.87 44.09
CA ASP A 202 -19.53 -5.20 43.96
C ASP A 202 -19.40 -6.04 45.24
N SER A 203 -19.86 -5.47 46.36
CA SER A 203 -20.08 -6.23 47.60
C SER A 203 -21.28 -5.62 48.33
N GLY A 204 -22.48 -6.09 47.99
CA GLY A 204 -23.66 -5.74 48.75
C GLY A 204 -24.96 -6.02 48.02
N THR A 205 -25.29 -7.29 47.76
CA THR A 205 -26.67 -7.81 47.83
C THR A 205 -26.66 -9.32 47.59
N GLU A 206 -26.72 -10.10 48.67
CA GLU A 206 -27.31 -11.44 48.69
C GLU A 206 -27.85 -11.67 50.10
N GLU A 207 -29.18 -11.71 50.25
CA GLU A 207 -29.84 -12.71 51.08
C GLU A 207 -31.30 -12.83 50.62
N ALA A 208 -31.65 -14.06 50.25
CA ALA A 208 -32.90 -14.48 49.67
C ALA A 208 -33.90 -14.93 50.74
N GLU A 209 -35.18 -14.78 50.37
CA GLU A 209 -36.38 -15.55 50.73
C GLU A 209 -36.32 -16.59 51.87
N THR A 210 -37.31 -16.53 52.77
CA THR A 210 -38.19 -17.68 53.08
C THR A 210 -39.54 -17.18 53.62
N GLY A 211 -40.64 -17.74 53.12
CA GLY A 211 -42.02 -17.34 53.45
C GLY A 211 -42.67 -18.07 54.64
N ASN A 212 -43.93 -17.72 54.90
CA ASN A 212 -45.03 -18.48 55.52
C ASN A 212 -46.26 -17.54 55.57
N ALA A 213 -47.40 -17.86 54.96
CA ALA A 213 -48.44 -18.81 55.35
C ALA A 213 -49.59 -18.12 56.12
N GLU A 214 -50.82 -18.40 55.64
CA GLU A 214 -52.18 -17.99 56.05
C GLU A 214 -52.70 -16.59 55.67
#